data_AF-A0A844C276-F1
#
_entry.id   AF-A0A844C276-F1
#
_cell.length_a   1.000
_cell.length_b   1.000
_cell.length_c   1.000
_cell.angle_alpha   90.00
_cell.angle_beta   90.00
_cell.angle_gamma   90.00
#
_symmetry.space_group_name_H-M   'P 1'
#
loop_
_entity.id
_entity.type
_entity.pdbx_description
1 polymer ?
#
loop_
_entity_poly.entity_id
_entity_poly.type
_entity_poly.pdbx_seq_one_letter_code
_entity_poly.pdbx_strand_id
1 'polypeptide(L)'
;MNRRSMSGVYYFTQYIDLLNIKFSEMDAEKRLKNISVYAKRIAEQSDEYQQFASEIRESAKKYNCSVDEIRLKLEYPEDMEW
;
A
#
# COMPACT_ATOMS: atom_id res chain seq x y z
N MET A 1 25.66 -5.71 23.10
CA MET A 1 24.59 -6.33 22.28
C MET A 1 23.33 -5.49 22.42
N ASN A 2 23.07 -4.58 21.48
CA ASN A 2 21.86 -3.76 21.51
C ASN A 2 20.79 -4.46 20.67
N ARG A 3 19.93 -5.25 21.33
CA ARG A 3 18.73 -5.79 20.69
C ARG A 3 17.75 -4.62 20.51
N ARG A 4 17.89 -3.87 19.43
CA ARG A 4 16.76 -3.12 18.87
C ARG A 4 15.68 -4.16 18.63
N SER A 5 14.60 -4.14 19.41
CA SER A 5 13.42 -4.91 19.11
C SER A 5 13.00 -4.52 17.69
N MET A 6 13.19 -5.41 16.72
CA MET A 6 12.46 -5.31 15.48
C MET A 6 11.00 -5.54 15.86
N SER A 7 10.27 -4.46 16.18
CA SER A 7 8.82 -4.50 16.16
C SER A 7 8.46 -5.10 14.80
N GLY A 8 7.71 -6.20 14.80
CA GLY A 8 7.28 -6.87 13.56
C GLY A 8 6.85 -5.81 12.56
N VAL A 9 7.47 -5.84 11.38
CA VAL A 9 7.26 -4.82 10.36
C VAL A 9 5.83 -4.98 9.87
N TYR A 10 4.86 -4.32 10.52
CA TYR A 10 3.49 -4.29 10.05
C TYR A 10 3.48 -3.52 8.73
N TYR A 11 3.23 -4.25 7.65
CA TYR A 11 3.02 -3.67 6.35
C TYR A 11 1.63 -3.02 6.32
N PHE A 12 1.53 -1.80 5.79
CA PHE A 12 0.25 -1.12 5.65
C PHE A 12 -0.51 -1.73 4.46
N THR A 13 -1.46 -2.63 4.72
CA THR A 13 -2.20 -3.33 3.66
C THR A 13 -2.98 -2.38 2.76
N GLN A 14 -3.35 -1.20 3.26
CA GLN A 14 -3.96 -0.14 2.47
C GLN A 14 -3.09 0.31 1.28
N TYR A 15 -1.76 0.16 1.38
CA TYR A 15 -0.87 0.41 0.26
C TYR A 15 -1.01 -0.65 -0.83
N ILE A 16 -1.26 -1.92 -0.45
CA ILE A 16 -1.57 -2.98 -1.43
C ILE A 16 -2.90 -2.68 -2.12
N ASP A 17 -3.91 -2.20 -1.41
CA ASP A 17 -5.18 -1.79 -2.02
C ASP A 17 -4.99 -0.67 -3.05
N LEU A 18 -4.19 0.34 -2.71
CA LEU A 18 -3.83 1.42 -3.63
C LEU A 18 -3.14 0.89 -4.88
N LEU A 19 -2.19 -0.05 -4.72
CA LEU A 19 -1.49 -0.64 -5.85
C LEU A 19 -2.42 -1.50 -6.70
N ASN A 20 -3.29 -2.30 -6.10
CA ASN A 20 -4.23 -3.16 -6.81
C ASN A 20 -5.20 -2.34 -7.66
N ILE A 21 -5.75 -1.25 -7.11
CA ILE A 21 -6.67 -0.38 -7.87
C ILE A 21 -5.96 0.23 -9.07
N LYS A 22 -4.79 0.85 -8.85
CA LYS A 22 -3.98 1.42 -9.94
C LYS A 22 -3.63 0.36 -11.00
N PHE A 23 -3.36 -0.88 -10.60
CA PHE A 23 -3.07 -1.97 -11.51
C PHE A 23 -4.32 -2.43 -12.28
N SER A 24 -5.49 -2.46 -11.63
CA SER A 24 -6.77 -2.84 -12.25
C SER A 24 -7.28 -1.84 -13.28
N GLU A 25 -6.94 -0.56 -13.12
CA GLU A 25 -7.25 0.50 -14.09
C GLU A 25 -6.42 0.40 -15.38
N MET A 26 -5.41 -0.49 -15.43
CA MET A 26 -4.56 -0.69 -16.60
C MET A 26 -5.12 -1.76 -17.53
N ASP A 27 -5.04 -1.48 -18.83
CA ASP A 27 -5.23 -2.50 -19.87
C ASP A 27 -4.16 -3.62 -19.78
N ALA A 28 -4.44 -4.76 -20.41
CA ALA A 28 -3.60 -5.95 -20.34
C ALA A 28 -2.14 -5.70 -20.77
N GLU A 29 -1.93 -4.88 -21.81
CA GLU A 29 -0.58 -4.57 -22.30
C GLU A 29 0.21 -3.76 -21.26
N LYS A 30 -0.42 -2.74 -20.66
CA LYS A 30 0.19 -1.95 -19.59
C LYS A 30 0.45 -2.79 -18.34
N ARG A 31 -0.48 -3.67 -17.96
CA ARG A 31 -0.28 -4.58 -16.82
C ARG A 31 0.93 -5.47 -17.03
N LEU A 32 1.07 -6.07 -18.22
CA LEU A 32 2.22 -6.90 -18.57
C LEU A 32 3.54 -6.13 -18.48
N LYS A 33 3.59 -4.88 -18.97
CA LYS A 33 4.80 -4.04 -18.90
C LYS A 33 5.15 -3.59 -17.48
N ASN A 34 4.16 -3.46 -16.59
CA ASN A 34 4.36 -2.89 -15.25
C ASN A 34 4.38 -3.93 -14.12
N ILE A 35 4.07 -5.20 -14.37
CA ILE A 35 3.96 -6.22 -13.31
C ILE A 35 5.21 -6.32 -12.42
N SER A 36 6.41 -6.24 -13.01
CA SER A 36 7.68 -6.28 -12.27
C SER A 36 7.89 -5.03 -11.40
N VAL A 37 7.43 -3.87 -11.87
CA VAL A 37 7.48 -2.60 -11.12
C VAL A 37 6.56 -2.67 -9.91
N TYR A 38 5.34 -3.20 -10.07
CA TYR A 38 4.40 -3.38 -8.97
C TYR A 38 4.90 -4.43 -7.97
N ALA A 39 5.44 -5.56 -8.44
CA ALA A 39 6.07 -6.55 -7.58
C ALA A 39 7.22 -5.93 -6.76
N LYS A 40 8.04 -5.09 -7.38
CA LYS A 40 9.10 -4.34 -6.69
C LYS A 40 8.55 -3.40 -5.63
N ARG A 41 7.49 -2.63 -5.92
CA ARG A 41 6.83 -1.75 -4.93
C ARG A 41 6.24 -2.50 -3.74
N ILE A 42 5.76 -3.73 -3.96
CA ILE A 42 5.23 -4.58 -2.87
C ILE A 42 6.38 -5.10 -2.00
N ALA A 43 7.44 -5.62 -2.64
CA ALA A 43 8.58 -6.21 -1.95
C ALA A 43 9.46 -5.17 -1.23
N GLU A 44 9.61 -3.99 -1.82
CA GLU A 44 10.45 -2.92 -1.31
C GLU A 44 9.60 -1.85 -0.62
N GLN A 45 9.95 -1.54 0.63
CA GLN A 45 9.39 -0.38 1.33
C GLN A 45 10.07 0.92 0.88
N SER A 46 9.93 1.23 -0.41
CA SER A 46 10.50 2.41 -1.06
C SER A 46 10.05 3.72 -0.41
N ASP A 47 10.64 4.84 -0.82
CA ASP A 47 10.26 6.16 -0.33
C ASP A 47 8.75 6.44 -0.51
N GLU A 48 8.15 5.96 -1.61
CA GLU A 48 6.70 6.05 -1.85
C GLU A 48 5.89 5.34 -0.74
N TYR A 49 6.32 4.14 -0.35
CA TYR A 49 5.70 3.40 0.74
C TYR A 49 5.93 4.10 2.09
N GLN A 50 7.14 4.60 2.36
CA GLN A 50 7.43 5.28 3.63
C GLN A 50 6.62 6.56 3.79
N GLN A 51 6.47 7.32 2.71
CA GLN A 51 5.61 8.51 2.69
C GLN A 51 4.16 8.12 2.98
N PHE A 52 3.61 7.14 2.27
CA PHE A 52 2.26 6.64 2.51
C PHE A 52 2.06 6.19 3.97
N ALA A 53 3.00 5.40 4.50
CA ALA A 53 2.95 4.93 5.87
C ALA A 53 3.08 6.08 6.91
N SER A 54 3.76 7.18 6.57
CA SER A 54 3.78 8.39 7.42
C SER A 54 2.40 9.05 7.45
N GLU A 55 1.78 9.24 6.29
CA GLU A 55 0.46 9.87 6.15
C GLU A 55 -0.64 9.09 6.89
N ILE A 56 -0.63 7.76 6.82
CA ILE A 56 -1.57 6.93 7.59
C ILE A 56 -1.34 7.08 9.09
N ARG A 57 -0.09 7.07 9.56
CA ARG A 57 0.22 7.25 10.99
C ARG A 57 -0.18 8.63 11.50
N GLU A 58 0.03 9.67 10.71
CA GLU A 58 -0.40 11.03 11.03
C GLU A 58 -1.92 11.13 11.11
N SER A 59 -2.62 10.49 10.17
CA SER A 59 -4.09 10.41 10.17
C SER A 59 -4.60 9.65 11.41
N ALA A 60 -4.04 8.48 11.71
CA ALA A 60 -4.39 7.69 12.89
C ALA A 60 -4.19 8.47 14.20
N LYS A 61 -3.10 9.23 14.32
CA LYS A 61 -2.87 10.14 15.44
C LYS A 61 -3.91 11.26 15.51
N LYS A 62 -4.23 11.88 14.37
CA LYS A 62 -5.22 12.97 14.29
C LYS A 62 -6.61 12.52 14.70
N TYR A 63 -7.01 11.31 14.32
CA TYR A 63 -8.33 10.75 14.62
C TYR A 63 -8.36 9.88 15.88
N ASN A 64 -7.22 9.72 16.56
CA ASN A 64 -7.05 8.89 17.76
C ASN A 64 -7.59 7.46 17.58
N CYS A 65 -7.24 6.84 16.45
CA CYS A 65 -7.63 5.47 16.10
C CYS A 65 -6.40 4.63 15.71
N SER A 66 -6.58 3.32 15.52
CA SER A 66 -5.55 2.45 14.96
C SER A 66 -5.29 2.78 13.49
N VAL A 67 -4.07 2.50 13.01
CA VAL A 67 -3.73 2.63 11.59
C VAL A 67 -4.59 1.75 10.69
N ASP A 68 -5.05 0.60 11.20
CA ASP A 68 -5.93 -0.34 10.47
C ASP A 68 -7.36 0.19 10.31
N GLU A 69 -7.76 1.16 11.14
CA GLU A 69 -9.07 1.82 11.08
C GLU A 69 -9.09 2.96 10.05
N ILE A 70 -7.91 3.39 9.59
CA ILE A 70 -7.82 4.37 8.50
C ILE A 70 -8.23 3.69 7.20
N ARG A 71 -9.40 4.10 6.68
CA ARG A 71 -9.93 3.69 5.39
C ARG A 71 -9.54 4.70 4.33
N LEU A 72 -8.96 4.20 3.25
CA LEU A 72 -8.79 4.99 2.03
C LEU A 72 -10.12 5.06 1.28
N LYS A 73 -10.40 6.20 0.66
CA LYS A 73 -11.54 6.34 -0.26
C LYS A 73 -11.16 5.74 -1.62
N LEU A 74 -11.07 4.42 -1.63
CA LEU A 74 -10.68 3.59 -2.76
C LEU A 74 -11.86 2.69 -3.11
N GLU A 75 -12.31 2.76 -4.35
CA GLU A 75 -13.39 1.91 -4.86
C GLU A 75 -12.78 0.91 -5.83
N TYR A 76 -12.91 -0.38 -5.50
CA TYR A 76 -12.57 -1.43 -6.45
C TYR A 76 -13.63 -1.45 -7.57
N PRO A 77 -13.23 -1.59 -8.84
CA PRO A 77 -14.18 -1.68 -9.93
C PRO A 77 -15.06 -2.93 -9.78
N GLU A 78 -16.37 -2.80 -10.07
CA GLU A 78 -17.32 -3.92 -10.01
C GLU A 78 -16.94 -5.02 -11.03
N ASP A 79 -16.50 -4.60 -12.21
CA ASP A 79 -16.03 -5.47 -13.28
C ASP A 79 -14.52 -5.30 -13.47
N MET A 80 -13.78 -6.41 -13.42
CA MET A 80 -12.33 -6.43 -13.65
C MET A 80 -11.99 -7.53 -14.66
N GLU A 81 -11.43 -7.14 -15.80
CA GLU A 81 -10.88 -8.09 -16.77
C GLU A 81 -9.46 -8.50 -16.35
N TRP A 82 -9.24 -9.80 -16.19
CA TRP A 82 -7.94 -10.38 -15.82
C TRP A 82 -7.07 -10.67 -17.04
#